data_AF-B8KXB9-F1
#
_entry.id   AF-B8KXB9-F1
#
_cell.length_a   1.000
_cell.length_b   1.000
_cell.length_c   1.000
_cell.angle_alpha   90.00
_cell.angle_beta   90.00
_cell.angle_gamma   90.00
#
_symmetry.space_group_name_H-M   'P 1'
#
loop_
_entity.id
_entity.type
_entity.pdbx_description
1 polymer ?
#
loop_
_entity_poly.entity_id
_entity_poly.type
_entity_poly.pdbx_seq_one_letter_code
_entity_poly.pdbx_strand_id
1 'polypeptide(L)'
;MMTEEPDQHLDAMNQFINLANELKNNGTPTHIVSWGMMTASAVYATFSVAGNTGGLNASGVDKVVETYRQCLDQVQEARKKELENQGAEIRNEN
;
A
#
# COMPACT_ATOMS: atom_id res chain seq x y z
N MET A 1 11.01 7.19 -25.64
CA MET A 1 10.39 6.08 -24.90
C MET A 1 10.08 6.65 -23.52
N MET A 2 8.85 7.12 -23.32
CA MET A 2 8.43 7.79 -22.08
C MET A 2 8.01 6.69 -21.11
N THR A 3 8.51 6.74 -19.89
CA THR A 3 8.48 5.65 -18.89
C THR A 3 7.07 5.15 -18.61
N GLU A 4 6.73 3.92 -19.05
CA GLU A 4 5.40 3.30 -18.89
C GLU A 4 5.16 2.74 -17.48
N GLU A 5 6.23 2.47 -16.72
CA GLU A 5 6.17 1.81 -15.40
C GLU A 5 5.48 2.66 -14.30
N PRO A 6 5.72 3.98 -14.18
CA PRO A 6 5.03 4.82 -13.18
C PRO A 6 3.50 4.89 -13.39
N ASP A 7 3.06 4.95 -14.65
CA ASP A 7 1.64 5.01 -15.00
C ASP A 7 0.95 3.67 -14.70
N GLN A 8 1.58 2.55 -15.07
CA GLN A 8 1.08 1.21 -14.76
C GLN A 8 0.98 0.94 -13.26
N HIS A 9 1.96 1.42 -12.48
CA HIS A 9 1.94 1.33 -11.02
C HIS A 9 0.74 2.10 -10.43
N LEU A 10 0.49 3.32 -10.89
CA LEU A 10 -0.63 4.14 -10.43
C LEU A 10 -1.98 3.50 -10.77
N ASP A 11 -2.13 2.96 -11.97
CA ASP A 11 -3.34 2.29 -12.42
C ASP A 11 -3.66 1.04 -11.59
N ALA A 12 -2.65 0.20 -11.31
CA ALA A 12 -2.81 -0.98 -10.48
C ALA A 12 -3.18 -0.61 -9.04
N MET A 13 -2.52 0.41 -8.47
CA MET A 13 -2.84 0.93 -7.14
C MET A 13 -4.30 1.41 -7.06
N ASN A 14 -4.76 2.19 -8.04
CA ASN A 14 -6.14 2.69 -8.09
C ASN A 14 -7.17 1.55 -8.16
N GLN A 15 -6.87 0.47 -8.89
CA GLN A 15 -7.74 -0.72 -8.92
C GLN A 15 -7.86 -1.39 -7.54
N PHE A 16 -6.76 -1.52 -6.78
CA PHE A 16 -6.83 -2.04 -5.41
C PHE A 16 -7.66 -1.15 -4.49
N ILE A 17 -7.50 0.16 -4.59
CA ILE A 17 -8.27 1.13 -3.80
C ILE A 17 -9.76 1.07 -4.15
N ASN A 18 -10.11 0.92 -5.42
CA ASN A 18 -11.49 0.78 -5.86
C ASN A 18 -12.14 -0.47 -5.26
N LEU A 19 -11.46 -1.62 -5.32
CA LEU A 19 -11.96 -2.85 -4.71
C LEU A 19 -12.11 -2.72 -3.18
N ALA A 20 -11.14 -2.09 -2.51
CA ALA A 20 -11.22 -1.84 -1.06
C ALA A 20 -12.43 -0.95 -0.71
N ASN A 21 -12.70 0.08 -1.51
CA ASN A 21 -13.86 0.94 -1.34
C ASN A 21 -15.18 0.20 -1.59
N GLU A 22 -15.25 -0.70 -2.58
CA GLU A 22 -16.41 -1.56 -2.82
C GLU A 22 -16.70 -2.45 -1.60
N LEU A 23 -15.68 -3.11 -1.05
CA LEU A 23 -15.84 -3.95 0.14
C LEU A 23 -16.37 -3.14 1.34
N LYS A 24 -15.82 -1.94 1.55
CA LYS A 24 -16.28 -1.00 2.59
C LYS A 24 -17.75 -0.60 2.37
N ASN A 25 -18.10 -0.21 1.15
CA ASN A 25 -19.44 0.23 0.80
C ASN A 25 -20.48 -0.89 0.89
N ASN A 26 -20.05 -2.15 0.72
CA ASN A 26 -20.87 -3.35 0.90
C ASN A 26 -21.04 -3.75 2.38
N GLY A 27 -20.61 -2.92 3.33
CA GLY A 27 -20.80 -3.13 4.77
C GLY A 27 -19.64 -3.83 5.47
N THR A 28 -18.52 -4.10 4.79
CA THR A 28 -17.33 -4.63 5.46
C THR A 28 -16.72 -3.53 6.34
N PRO A 29 -16.49 -3.77 7.64
CA PRO A 29 -15.87 -2.76 8.50
C PRO A 29 -14.50 -2.34 7.98
N THR A 30 -14.19 -1.03 8.03
CA THR A 30 -12.93 -0.49 7.48
C THR A 30 -11.68 -1.19 8.04
N HIS A 31 -11.67 -1.54 9.33
CA HIS A 31 -10.53 -2.26 9.92
C HIS A 31 -10.33 -3.66 9.33
N ILE A 32 -11.41 -4.34 8.91
CA ILE A 32 -11.35 -5.65 8.23
C ILE A 32 -10.83 -5.47 6.79
N VAL A 33 -11.28 -4.44 6.08
CA VAL A 33 -10.76 -4.11 4.74
C VAL A 33 -9.26 -3.83 4.81
N SER A 34 -8.83 -3.01 5.77
CA SER A 34 -7.41 -2.70 5.99
C SER A 34 -6.58 -3.95 6.32
N TRP A 35 -7.07 -4.81 7.22
CA TRP A 35 -6.41 -6.06 7.57
C TRP A 35 -6.30 -7.02 6.36
N GLY A 36 -7.36 -7.11 5.55
CA GLY A 36 -7.38 -7.89 4.32
C GLY A 36 -6.35 -7.40 3.30
N MET A 37 -6.27 -6.08 3.07
CA MET A 37 -5.28 -5.50 2.16
C MET A 37 -3.84 -5.79 2.60
N MET A 38 -3.52 -5.61 3.89
CA MET A 38 -2.18 -5.90 4.42
C MET A 38 -1.81 -7.39 4.26
N THR A 39 -2.76 -8.28 4.48
CA THR A 39 -2.54 -9.71 4.32
C THR A 39 -2.36 -10.08 2.86
N ALA A 40 -3.19 -9.55 1.97
CA ALA A 40 -3.08 -9.76 0.53
C ALA A 40 -1.74 -9.25 -0.03
N SER A 41 -1.28 -8.07 0.42
CA SER A 41 0.02 -7.54 0.02
C SER A 41 1.18 -8.42 0.51
N ALA A 42 1.11 -8.96 1.73
CA ALA A 42 2.12 -9.87 2.26
C ALA A 42 2.17 -11.20 1.48
N VAL A 43 1.02 -11.75 1.08
CA VAL A 43 0.92 -12.94 0.23
C VAL A 43 1.56 -12.66 -1.13
N TYR A 44 1.24 -11.52 -1.76
CA TYR A 44 1.77 -11.17 -3.07
C TYR A 44 3.29 -10.88 -3.02
N ALA A 45 3.78 -10.23 -1.96
CA ALA A 45 5.20 -10.01 -1.74
C ALA A 45 5.97 -11.32 -1.53
N THR A 46 5.35 -12.30 -0.87
CA THR A 46 5.94 -13.64 -0.74
C THR A 46 6.04 -14.31 -2.10
N PHE A 47 4.97 -14.25 -2.90
CA PHE A 47 4.95 -14.79 -4.26
C PHE A 47 5.98 -14.13 -5.18
N SER A 48 6.12 -12.80 -5.16
CA SER A 48 7.03 -12.09 -6.05
C SER A 48 8.51 -12.43 -5.78
N VAL A 49 8.86 -12.74 -4.53
CA VAL A 49 10.24 -13.07 -4.14
C VAL A 49 10.54 -14.57 -4.21
N ALA A 50 9.60 -15.41 -3.78
CA ALA A 50 9.83 -16.85 -3.60
C ALA A 50 9.08 -17.74 -4.61
N GLY A 51 8.27 -17.15 -5.50
CA GLY A 51 7.44 -17.88 -6.46
C GLY A 51 6.32 -18.68 -5.81
N ASN A 52 5.82 -19.70 -6.53
CA ASN A 52 4.67 -20.53 -6.10
C ASN A 52 5.00 -21.58 -5.01
N THR A 53 6.27 -21.77 -4.66
CA THR A 53 6.70 -22.93 -3.85
C THR A 53 7.53 -22.57 -2.62
N GLY A 54 7.78 -21.27 -2.38
CA GLY A 54 8.65 -20.81 -1.30
C GLY A 54 7.98 -19.80 -0.37
N GLY A 55 8.45 -19.76 0.87
CA GLY A 55 8.20 -18.67 1.80
C GLY A 55 9.40 -17.73 1.87
N LEU A 56 9.20 -16.53 2.42
CA LEU A 56 10.32 -15.64 2.75
C LEU A 56 11.13 -16.22 3.91
N ASN A 57 12.46 -16.19 3.80
CA ASN A 57 13.33 -16.35 4.96
C ASN A 57 13.29 -15.05 5.81
N ALA A 58 13.90 -15.06 7.00
CA ALA A 58 13.87 -13.91 7.91
C ALA A 58 14.34 -12.60 7.24
N SER A 59 15.44 -12.65 6.49
CA SER A 59 15.96 -11.46 5.80
C SER A 59 15.06 -11.00 4.63
N GLY A 60 14.31 -11.89 4.01
CA GLY A 60 13.28 -11.57 3.02
C GLY A 60 12.10 -10.84 3.66
N VAL A 61 11.66 -11.28 4.84
CA VAL A 61 10.61 -10.58 5.62
C VAL A 61 11.07 -9.17 5.96
N ASP A 62 12.29 -9.00 6.49
CA ASP A 62 12.83 -7.69 6.85
C ASP A 62 12.86 -6.72 5.67
N LYS A 63 13.25 -7.20 4.48
CA LYS A 63 13.24 -6.40 3.25
C LYS A 63 11.84 -5.94 2.86
N VAL A 64 10.84 -6.82 2.93
CA VAL A 64 9.46 -6.46 2.60
C VAL A 64 8.91 -5.42 3.58
N VAL A 65 9.21 -5.58 4.87
CA VAL A 65 8.83 -4.60 5.91
C VAL A 65 9.47 -3.24 5.64
N GLU A 66 10.76 -3.23 5.28
CA GLU A 66 11.48 -1.98 4.94
C GLU A 66 10.89 -1.30 3.70
N THR A 67 10.61 -2.06 2.63
CA THR A 67 9.94 -1.52 1.44
C THR A 67 8.55 -0.95 1.79
N TYR A 68 7.77 -1.66 2.60
CA TYR A 68 6.45 -1.17 3.02
C TYR A 68 6.54 0.12 3.83
N ARG A 69 7.53 0.23 4.72
CA ARG A 69 7.81 1.47 5.47
C ARG A 69 8.09 2.64 4.51
N GLN A 70 8.94 2.44 3.52
CA GLN A 70 9.25 3.48 2.52
C GLN A 70 8.01 3.93 1.74
N CYS A 71 7.15 3.00 1.33
CA CYS A 71 5.88 3.34 0.69
C CYS A 71 4.97 4.16 1.61
N LEU A 72 4.86 3.78 2.88
CA LEU A 72 4.09 4.54 3.87
C LEU A 72 4.64 5.95 4.04
N ASP A 73 5.95 6.10 4.17
CA ASP A 73 6.60 7.41 4.31
C ASP A 73 6.30 8.30 3.10
N GLN A 74 6.39 7.77 1.88
CA GLN A 74 6.01 8.50 0.66
C GLN A 74 4.55 8.95 0.67
N VAL A 75 3.62 8.10 1.09
CA VAL A 75 2.20 8.45 1.22
C VAL A 75 1.99 9.55 2.27
N GLN A 76 2.67 9.47 3.42
CA GLN A 76 2.57 10.51 4.45
C GLN A 76 3.16 11.83 3.96
N GLU A 77 4.30 11.83 3.28
CA GLU A 77 4.88 13.02 2.70
C GLU A 77 3.98 13.67 1.64
N ALA A 78 3.38 12.87 0.76
CA ALA A 78 2.42 13.36 -0.22
C ALA A 78 1.21 14.02 0.45
N ARG A 79 0.63 13.36 1.47
CA ARG A 79 -0.49 13.91 2.25
C ARG A 79 -0.12 15.21 2.95
N LYS A 80 1.07 15.30 3.55
CA LYS A 80 1.55 16.54 4.19
C LYS A 80 1.62 17.68 3.19
N LYS A 81 2.23 17.46 2.02
CA LYS A 81 2.31 18.46 0.94
C LYS A 81 0.93 18.90 0.45
N GLU A 82 -0.02 17.98 0.30
CA GLU A 82 -1.39 18.29 -0.09
C GLU A 82 -2.11 19.16 0.95
N LEU A 83 -1.97 18.85 2.24
CA LEU A 83 -2.58 19.59 3.34
C LEU A 83 -1.95 20.99 3.52
N GLU A 84 -0.62 21.10 3.40
CA GLU A 84 0.10 22.38 3.40
C GLU A 84 -0.38 23.30 2.26
N ASN A 85 -0.54 22.75 1.06
CA ASN A 85 -1.07 23.49 -0.10
C ASN A 85 -2.54 23.91 0.08
N GLN A 86 -3.31 23.19 0.90
CA GLN A 86 -4.71 23.51 1.23
C GLN A 86 -4.84 24.38 2.49
N GLY A 87 -3.73 24.76 3.13
CA GLY A 87 -3.72 25.57 4.35
C GLY A 87 -4.26 24.86 5.60
N ALA A 88 -4.31 23.52 5.59
CA ALA A 88 -4.80 22.71 6.71
C ALA A 88 -3.67 22.35 7.68
N GLU A 89 -3.93 22.42 9.00
CA GLU A 89 -2.97 21.96 10.02
C GLU A 89 -2.80 20.43 9.96
N ILE A 90 -1.55 19.97 9.83
CA ILE A 90 -1.20 18.55 9.88
C ILE A 90 -1.27 18.09 11.34
N ARG A 91 -2.33 17.37 11.70
CA ARG A 91 -2.43 16.68 12.99
C ARG A 91 -1.93 15.24 12.82
N ASN A 92 -0.72 14.95 13.31
CA ASN A 92 -0.24 13.58 13.42
C ASN A 92 -1.01 12.85 14.53
N GLU A 93 -1.21 11.54 14.38
CA GLU A 93 -1.74 10.69 15.45
C GLU A 93 -0.72 10.66 16.61
N ASN A 94 -1.19 10.90 17.85
CA ASN A 94 -0.36 10.85 19.06
C ASN A 94 -0.18 9.42 19.55
#